data_AF-A0A7C7VFP4-F1
#
_entry.id   AF-A0A7C7VFP4-F1
#
_cell.length_a   1.000
_cell.length_b   1.000
_cell.length_c   1.000
_cell.angle_alpha   90.00
_cell.angle_beta   90.00
_cell.angle_gamma   90.00
#
_symmetry.space_group_name_H-M   'P 1'
#
loop_
_entity.id
_entity.type
_entity.pdbx_description
1 polymer ?
#
loop_
_entity_poly.entity_id
_entity_poly.type
_entity_poly.pdbx_seq_one_letter_code
_entity_poly.pdbx_strand_id
1 'polypeptide(L)'
;MEQIFAALERRPEWKVNLEIEAYALEELASRKPEVIARCRRYLNEGRMEIVNGSYAQPYPSVIGGESTICQLLIGKEIIREVSPGYEVVTYAVQEPCWGSQLPQILTELGYKYCVLRNHFTYFG
;
A
#
# COMPACT_ATOMS: atom_id res chain seq x y z
N MET A 1 4.93 11.02 7.42
CA MET A 1 3.50 11.39 7.27
C MET A 1 3.23 12.88 7.46
N GLU A 2 3.73 13.54 8.51
CA GLU A 2 3.46 14.99 8.73
C GLU A 2 3.79 15.90 7.54
N GLN A 3 4.92 15.69 6.88
CA GLN A 3 5.29 16.43 5.67
C GLN A 3 4.32 16.19 4.50
N ILE A 4 3.78 14.97 4.38
CA ILE A 4 2.77 14.63 3.36
C ILE A 4 1.46 15.38 3.66
N PHE A 5 1.02 15.40 4.92
CA PHE A 5 -0.17 16.14 5.31
C PHE A 5 -0.02 17.64 5.06
N ALA A 6 1.12 18.22 5.43
CA ALA A 6 1.40 19.63 5.15
C ALA A 6 1.39 19.95 3.65
N ALA A 7 1.87 19.02 2.80
CA ALA A 7 1.80 19.17 1.35
C ALA A 7 0.35 19.12 0.85
N LEU A 8 -0.46 18.17 1.33
CA LEU A 8 -1.89 18.05 0.97
C LEU A 8 -2.74 19.23 1.46
N GLU A 9 -2.38 19.85 2.58
CA GLU A 9 -3.04 21.07 3.08
C GLU A 9 -2.70 22.28 2.20
N ARG A 10 -1.45 22.40 1.76
CA ARG A 10 -1.00 23.49 0.88
C ARG A 10 -1.51 23.35 -0.55
N ARG A 11 -1.82 22.13 -0.99
CA ARG A 11 -2.23 21.79 -2.36
C ARG A 11 -3.51 20.94 -2.34
N PRO A 12 -4.70 21.54 -2.16
CA PRO A 12 -5.97 20.83 -2.07
C PRO A 12 -6.29 19.93 -3.28
N GLU A 13 -5.73 20.26 -4.44
CA GLU A 13 -5.91 19.56 -5.70
C GLU A 13 -5.04 18.29 -5.83
N TRP A 14 -4.00 18.16 -4.99
CA TRP A 14 -3.12 17.00 -5.04
C TRP A 14 -3.77 15.75 -4.48
N LYS A 15 -3.47 14.63 -5.15
CA LYS A 15 -3.75 13.26 -4.73
C LYS A 15 -2.44 12.50 -4.70
N VAL A 16 -2.27 11.61 -3.71
CA VAL A 16 -1.03 10.86 -3.54
C VAL A 16 -1.30 9.39 -3.25
N ASN A 17 -0.40 8.54 -3.73
CA ASN A 17 -0.38 7.12 -3.42
C ASN A 17 0.68 6.89 -2.34
N LEU A 18 0.33 6.16 -1.28
CA LEU A 18 1.21 5.82 -0.17
C LEU A 18 1.52 4.33 -0.22
N GLU A 19 2.75 4.00 -0.57
CA GLU A 19 3.30 2.67 -0.35
C GLU A 19 3.96 2.64 1.04
N ILE A 20 3.46 1.79 1.93
CA ILE A 20 3.94 1.64 3.31
C ILE A 20 3.65 0.22 3.79
N GLU A 21 4.52 -0.33 4.64
CA GLU A 21 4.31 -1.62 5.29
C GLU A 21 3.04 -1.59 6.15
N ALA A 22 2.20 -2.64 6.06
CA ALA A 22 1.05 -2.75 6.95
C ALA A 22 1.47 -2.81 8.42
N TYR A 23 2.62 -3.43 8.72
CA TYR A 23 3.22 -3.41 10.05
C TYR A 23 3.49 -1.99 10.56
N ALA A 24 4.01 -1.10 9.71
CA ALA A 24 4.27 0.28 10.10
C ALA A 24 2.97 1.05 10.38
N LEU A 25 1.89 0.75 9.64
CA LEU A 25 0.57 1.32 9.90
C LEU A 25 -0.03 0.83 11.22
N GLU A 26 0.08 -0.46 11.53
CA GLU A 26 -0.32 -1.04 12.81
C GLU A 26 0.40 -0.36 13.98
N GLU A 27 1.73 -0.23 13.87
CA GLU A 27 2.53 0.38 14.93
C GLU A 27 2.22 1.88 15.10
N LEU A 28 1.92 2.59 14.01
CA LEU A 28 1.46 3.98 14.08
C LEU A 28 0.07 4.10 14.70
N ALA A 29 -0.84 3.16 14.45
CA ALA A 29 -2.16 3.15 15.09
C ALA A 29 -2.04 3.01 16.61
N SER A 30 -1.10 2.18 17.07
CA SER A 30 -0.81 2.00 18.50
C SER A 30 -0.12 3.22 19.13
N ARG A 31 0.93 3.75 18.48
CA ARG A 31 1.79 4.80 19.07
C ARG A 31 1.31 6.23 18.83
N LYS A 32 0.63 6.47 17.71
CA LYS A 32 0.25 7.80 17.20
C LYS A 32 -1.12 7.77 16.52
N PRO A 33 -2.20 7.43 17.26
CA PRO A 33 -3.54 7.30 16.69
C PRO A 33 -4.03 8.57 15.99
N GLU A 34 -3.56 9.75 16.38
CA GLU A 34 -3.85 11.04 15.75
C GLU A 34 -3.33 11.11 14.30
N VAL A 35 -2.20 10.48 14.00
CA VAL A 35 -1.64 10.41 12.64
C VAL A 35 -2.51 9.52 11.77
N ILE A 36 -2.96 8.37 12.30
CA ILE A 36 -3.88 7.47 11.60
C ILE A 36 -5.24 8.13 11.37
N ALA A 37 -5.77 8.87 12.35
CA ALA A 37 -7.03 9.62 12.18
C ALA A 37 -6.94 10.63 11.02
N ARG A 38 -5.82 11.36 10.90
CA ARG A 38 -5.59 12.27 9.76
C ARG A 38 -5.41 11.52 8.45
N CYS A 39 -4.69 10.39 8.45
CA CYS A 39 -4.55 9.54 7.28
C CYS A 39 -5.93 9.06 6.77
N ARG A 40 -6.76 8.51 7.67
CA ARG A 40 -8.13 8.05 7.38
C ARG A 40 -9.00 9.13 6.77
N ARG A 41 -8.89 10.37 7.26
CA ARG A 41 -9.59 11.51 6.67
C ARG A 41 -9.22 11.68 5.19
N TYR A 42 -7.93 11.70 4.85
CA TYR A 42 -7.49 11.84 3.46
C TYR A 42 -7.82 10.63 2.58
N LEU A 43 -7.85 9.42 3.15
CA LEU A 43 -8.34 8.21 2.45
C LEU A 43 -9.83 8.36 2.10
N ASN A 44 -10.67 8.79 3.05
CA ASN A 44 -12.10 9.01 2.82
C ASN A 44 -12.40 10.15 1.85
N GLU A 45 -11.56 11.20 1.83
CA GLU A 45 -11.64 12.30 0.87
C GLU A 45 -11.17 11.89 -0.54
N GLY A 46 -10.62 10.68 -0.73
CA GLY A 46 -10.05 10.21 -2.01
C GLY A 46 -8.81 11.00 -2.43
N ARG A 47 -8.10 11.58 -1.46
CA ARG A 47 -6.87 12.37 -1.65
C ARG A 47 -5.60 11.58 -1.34
N MET A 48 -5.75 10.48 -0.60
CA MET A 48 -4.72 9.47 -0.40
C MET A 48 -5.24 8.10 -0.84
N GLU A 49 -4.34 7.26 -1.33
CA GLU A 49 -4.59 5.85 -1.58
C GLU A 49 -3.42 5.05 -1.02
N ILE A 50 -3.68 4.09 -0.12
CA ILE A 50 -2.69 3.06 0.23
C ILE A 50 -2.62 2.05 -0.91
N VAL A 51 -1.42 1.80 -1.41
CA VAL A 51 -1.13 0.85 -2.50
C VAL A 51 -0.28 -0.31 -2.01
N ASN A 52 -0.18 -1.37 -2.81
CA ASN A 52 0.50 -2.63 -2.50
C ASN A 52 -0.20 -3.38 -1.36
N GLY A 53 0.00 -3.00 -0.10
CA GLY A 53 -0.67 -3.61 1.04
C GLY A 53 -0.07 -4.92 1.53
N SER A 54 1.19 -5.21 1.22
CA SER A 54 1.94 -6.30 1.86
C SER A 54 2.28 -5.97 3.32
N TYR A 55 2.41 -7.01 4.15
CA TYR A 55 2.72 -6.84 5.58
C TYR A 55 4.08 -6.19 5.84
N ALA A 56 5.16 -6.72 5.24
CA ALA A 56 6.54 -6.30 5.51
C ALA A 56 7.33 -5.88 4.24
N GLN A 57 6.64 -5.62 3.13
CA GLN A 57 7.25 -5.29 1.82
C GLN A 57 8.42 -6.20 1.40
N PRO A 58 8.25 -7.54 1.40
CA PRO A 58 9.30 -8.44 0.98
C PRO A 58 9.51 -8.40 -0.53
N TYR A 59 10.69 -8.87 -0.98
CA TYR A 59 10.97 -9.15 -2.38
C TYR A 59 10.42 -10.54 -2.75
N PRO A 60 9.42 -10.65 -3.66
CA PRO A 60 8.88 -11.94 -4.10
C PRO A 60 9.90 -12.87 -4.77
N SER A 61 11.04 -12.35 -5.23
CA SER A 61 12.14 -13.16 -5.76
C SER A 61 12.96 -13.86 -4.67
N VAL A 62 12.90 -13.36 -3.43
CA VAL A 62 13.62 -13.89 -2.27
C VAL A 62 12.72 -14.83 -1.47
N ILE A 63 11.41 -14.58 -1.46
CA ILE A 63 10.43 -15.39 -0.75
C ILE A 63 9.66 -16.31 -1.70
N GLY A 64 9.10 -17.41 -1.19
CA GLY A 64 8.25 -18.30 -1.99
C GLY A 64 6.90 -17.67 -2.38
N GLY A 65 6.21 -18.29 -3.35
CA GLY A 65 4.88 -17.86 -3.79
C GLY A 65 3.83 -17.87 -2.67
N GLU A 66 3.82 -18.91 -1.84
CA GLU A 66 2.94 -19.00 -0.65
C GLU A 66 3.18 -17.83 0.31
N SER A 67 4.45 -17.52 0.59
CA SER A 67 4.82 -16.41 1.46
C SER A 67 4.39 -15.06 0.86
N THR A 68 4.49 -14.90 -0.45
CA THR A 68 4.01 -13.69 -1.16
C THR A 68 2.51 -13.51 -0.97
N ILE A 69 1.73 -14.58 -1.11
CA ILE A 69 0.28 -14.56 -0.90
C ILE A 69 -0.04 -14.22 0.57
N CYS A 70 0.62 -14.88 1.53
CA CYS A 70 0.42 -14.60 2.95
C CYS A 70 0.72 -13.14 3.30
N GLN A 71 1.79 -12.57 2.73
CA GLN A 71 2.18 -11.18 2.97
C GLN A 71 1.12 -10.19 2.52
N LEU A 72 0.50 -10.44 1.35
CA LEU A 72 -0.59 -9.60 0.85
C LEU A 72 -1.89 -9.81 1.64
N LEU A 73 -2.23 -11.06 1.99
CA LEU A 73 -3.42 -11.35 2.80
C LEU A 73 -3.36 -10.68 4.18
N ILE A 74 -2.27 -10.91 4.91
CA ILE A 74 -2.07 -10.37 6.26
C ILE A 74 -2.01 -8.84 6.20
N GLY A 75 -1.26 -8.28 5.24
CA GLY A 75 -1.12 -6.83 5.14
C GLY A 75 -2.45 -6.14 4.81
N LYS A 76 -3.25 -6.69 3.88
CA LYS A 76 -4.59 -6.16 3.57
C LYS A 76 -5.53 -6.24 4.78
N GLU A 77 -5.46 -7.32 5.56
CA GLU A 77 -6.28 -7.46 6.77
C GLU A 77 -5.92 -6.39 7.80
N ILE A 78 -4.64 -6.21 8.10
CA ILE A 78 -4.18 -5.20 9.05
C ILE A 78 -4.57 -3.78 8.59
N ILE A 79 -4.45 -3.48 7.29
CA ILE A 79 -4.89 -2.18 6.76
C ILE A 79 -6.39 -1.98 6.96
N ARG A 80 -7.20 -3.05 6.79
CA ARG A 80 -8.64 -3.02 7.04
C ARG A 80 -8.97 -2.79 8.51
N GLU A 81 -8.20 -3.38 9.43
CA GLU A 81 -8.36 -3.17 10.87
C GLU A 81 -7.99 -1.74 11.29
N VAL A 82 -6.87 -1.21 10.78
CA VAL A 82 -6.40 0.17 11.05
C VAL A 82 -7.32 1.22 10.43
N SER A 83 -7.88 0.94 9.24
CA SER A 83 -8.80 1.83 8.52
C SER A 83 -10.08 1.09 8.10
N PRO A 84 -11.04 0.90 9.03
CA PRO A 84 -12.30 0.20 8.74
C PRO A 84 -13.05 0.80 7.55
N GLY A 85 -13.47 -0.07 6.64
CA GLY A 85 -14.16 0.30 5.41
C GLY A 85 -13.25 0.69 4.24
N TYR A 86 -11.93 0.73 4.45
CA TYR A 86 -10.96 0.93 3.37
C TYR A 86 -10.50 -0.41 2.79
N GLU A 87 -10.35 -0.48 1.48
CA GLU A 87 -9.84 -1.65 0.76
C GLU A 87 -8.69 -1.25 -0.15
N VAL A 88 -7.58 -1.98 -0.08
CA VAL A 88 -6.45 -1.81 -0.99
C VAL A 88 -6.79 -2.47 -2.33
N VAL A 89 -7.02 -1.64 -3.36
CA VAL A 89 -7.40 -2.11 -4.70
C VAL A 89 -6.30 -1.93 -5.76
N THR A 90 -5.21 -1.23 -5.43
CA THR A 90 -4.11 -0.96 -6.36
C THR A 90 -2.83 -1.61 -5.85
N TYR A 91 -2.23 -2.47 -6.67
CA TYR A 91 -0.88 -2.98 -6.46
C TYR A 91 0.12 -2.06 -7.17
N ALA A 92 0.92 -1.33 -6.42
CA ALA A 92 1.98 -0.47 -6.96
C ALA A 92 3.17 -0.53 -6.01
N VAL A 93 4.34 -0.86 -6.55
CA VAL A 93 5.56 -1.13 -5.78
C VAL A 93 6.75 -0.42 -6.42
N GLN A 94 7.60 0.19 -5.60
CA GLN A 94 8.82 0.86 -6.09
C GLN A 94 9.87 -0.13 -6.62
N GLU A 95 9.97 -1.28 -5.95
CA GLU A 95 10.95 -2.33 -6.20
C GLU A 95 10.51 -3.33 -7.28
N PRO A 96 11.42 -4.12 -7.90
CA PRO A 96 11.09 -5.07 -8.96
C PRO A 96 10.41 -6.34 -8.42
N CYS A 97 9.24 -6.18 -7.81
CA CYS A 97 8.48 -7.24 -7.16
C CYS A 97 7.47 -7.91 -8.11
N TRP A 98 7.95 -8.37 -9.27
CA TRP A 98 7.12 -8.94 -10.34
C TRP A 98 7.38 -10.44 -10.52
N GLY A 99 6.33 -11.21 -10.78
CA GLY A 99 6.42 -12.65 -11.05
C GLY A 99 5.31 -13.11 -12.00
N SER A 100 5.52 -14.26 -12.66
CA SER A 100 4.56 -14.81 -13.64
C SER A 100 3.18 -15.10 -13.05
N GLN A 101 3.12 -15.45 -11.76
CA GLN A 101 1.89 -15.71 -11.02
C GLN A 101 1.28 -14.43 -10.40
N LEU A 102 1.91 -13.27 -10.55
CA LEU A 102 1.38 -12.05 -9.93
C LEU A 102 -0.04 -11.70 -10.44
N PRO A 103 -0.37 -11.79 -11.75
CA PRO A 103 -1.71 -11.47 -12.22
C PRO A 103 -2.82 -12.29 -11.52
N GLN A 104 -2.68 -13.62 -11.43
CA GLN A 104 -3.69 -14.47 -10.79
C GLN A 104 -3.79 -14.17 -9.28
N ILE A 105 -2.66 -13.94 -8.60
CA ILE A 105 -2.63 -13.61 -7.17
C ILE A 105 -3.37 -12.29 -6.93
N LEU A 106 -3.08 -11.26 -7.72
CA LEU A 106 -3.71 -9.95 -7.56
C LEU A 106 -5.23 -10.00 -7.81
N THR A 107 -5.68 -10.72 -8.84
CA THR A 107 -7.11 -10.86 -9.13
C THR A 107 -7.84 -11.60 -8.00
N GLU A 108 -7.33 -12.73 -7.53
CA GLU A 108 -7.94 -13.51 -6.45
C GLU A 108 -7.95 -12.75 -5.11
N LEU A 109 -6.98 -11.87 -4.89
CA LEU A 109 -6.91 -11.01 -3.70
C LEU A 109 -7.69 -9.69 -3.84
N GLY A 110 -8.51 -9.53 -4.88
CA GLY A 110 -9.40 -8.38 -5.05
C GLY A 110 -8.74 -7.08 -5.50
N TYR A 111 -7.50 -7.12 -6.00
CA TYR A 111 -6.90 -5.95 -6.64
C TYR A 111 -7.56 -5.67 -7.98
N LYS A 112 -7.79 -4.39 -8.27
CA LYS A 112 -8.40 -3.88 -9.50
C LYS A 112 -7.37 -3.27 -10.45
N TYR A 113 -6.28 -2.74 -9.89
CA TYR A 113 -5.25 -2.04 -10.64
C TYR A 113 -3.87 -2.58 -10.27
N CYS A 114 -2.97 -2.57 -11.24
CA CYS A 114 -1.57 -2.92 -11.05
C CYS A 114 -0.71 -1.91 -11.82
N VAL A 115 0.23 -1.25 -11.13
CA VAL A 115 1.16 -0.30 -11.72
C VAL A 115 2.51 -1.00 -11.87
N LEU A 116 2.79 -1.49 -13.07
CA LEU A 116 4.09 -2.09 -13.38
C LEU A 116 5.11 -0.98 -13.61
N ARG A 117 6.23 -1.02 -12.88
CA ARG A 117 7.39 -0.20 -13.27
C ARG A 117 7.97 -0.78 -14.56
N ASN A 118 8.08 0.03 -15.61
CA ASN A 118 8.80 -0.39 -16.81
C ASN A 118 10.28 -0.57 -16.43
N HIS A 119 10.91 -1.65 -16.92
CA HIS A 119 12.34 -1.92 -16.73
C HIS A 119 13.18 -1.26 -17.82
N PHE A 120 12.71 -0.19 -18.48
CA PHE A 120 13.34 0.22 -19.74
C PHE A 120 14.71 0.87 -19.57
N THR A 121 15.14 1.21 -18.35
CA THR A 121 16.55 1.45 -18.05
C THR A 121 16.84 1.25 -16.56
N TYR A 122 18.04 0.79 -16.22
CA TYR A 122 18.53 0.58 -14.83
C TYR A 122 18.41 1.80 -13.89
N PHE A 123 18.04 2.97 -14.42
CA PHE A 123 17.75 4.20 -13.68
C PHE A 123 16.57 4.97 -14.32
N GLY A 124 15.35 4.45 -14.17
CA GLY A 124 14.14 5.21 -14.48
C GLY A 124 13.58 4.98 -15.88
#